data_AF-A0A803NAW5-F1
#
_entry.id   AF-A0A803NAW5-F1
#
_cell.length_a   1.000
_cell.length_b   1.000
_cell.length_c   1.000
_cell.angle_alpha   90.00
_cell.angle_beta   90.00
_cell.angle_gamma   90.00
#
_symmetry.space_group_name_H-M   'P 1'
#
loop_
_entity.id
_entity.type
_entity.pdbx_description
1 polymer ?
#
loop_
_entity_poly.entity_id
_entity_poly.type
_entity_poly.pdbx_seq_one_letter_code
_entity_poly.pdbx_strand_id
1 'polypeptide(L)'
;MMLSIIRIFFGSMLQDMTLQFDALQTEYQESEILLTQSELDASSRRKAIGRKRDVKLEIRRTEKLMSKISGLQTALWLLIREFPSVEDLLFVFGASPRRPQHVYQIVFPHGRIDPVASEDKARNRTIEMLSKKVIRALISKGVGSVSYTGPTKLFLLVKAPTSFNMPLHFLPKRDFQFSKK
;
A
#
# COMPACT_ATOMS: atom_id res chain seq x y z
N MET A 1 17.55 -5.09 -5.89
CA MET A 1 16.96 -6.07 -4.95
C MET A 1 15.66 -5.53 -4.33
N MET A 2 15.70 -4.39 -3.64
CA MET A 2 14.55 -3.81 -2.94
C MET A 2 13.38 -3.35 -3.85
N LEU A 3 13.69 -2.75 -5.01
CA LEU A 3 12.72 -2.36 -6.05
C LEU A 3 11.84 -3.54 -6.50
N SER A 4 12.46 -4.70 -6.70
CA SER A 4 11.79 -5.90 -7.21
C SER A 4 11.01 -6.63 -6.10
N ILE A 5 11.44 -6.51 -4.83
CA ILE A 5 10.65 -7.00 -3.67
C ILE A 5 9.34 -6.21 -3.55
N ILE A 6 9.41 -4.88 -3.69
CA ILE A 6 8.23 -4.00 -3.74
C ILE A 6 7.34 -4.42 -4.92
N ARG A 7 7.89 -4.51 -6.13
CA ARG A 7 7.11 -4.84 -7.34
C ARG A 7 6.40 -6.20 -7.25
N ILE A 8 7.02 -7.21 -6.64
CA ILE A 8 6.42 -8.55 -6.46
C ILE A 8 5.41 -8.59 -5.32
N PHE A 9 5.71 -7.97 -4.17
CA PHE A 9 4.82 -7.89 -3.01
C PHE A 9 3.51 -7.18 -3.34
N PHE A 10 3.59 -6.10 -4.10
CA PHE A 10 2.41 -5.36 -4.53
C PHE A 10 1.71 -6.02 -5.73
N GLY A 11 2.40 -6.81 -6.56
CA GLY A 11 1.84 -7.35 -7.80
C GLY A 11 0.58 -8.21 -7.61
N SER A 12 0.64 -9.26 -6.78
CA SER A 12 -0.52 -10.15 -6.57
C SER A 12 -1.62 -9.51 -5.74
N MET A 13 -1.27 -8.75 -4.70
CA MET A 13 -2.25 -8.04 -3.86
C MET A 13 -2.98 -6.93 -4.65
N LEU A 14 -2.26 -6.20 -5.52
CA LEU A 14 -2.88 -5.23 -6.42
C LEU A 14 -3.75 -5.92 -7.46
N GLN A 15 -3.34 -7.08 -7.97
CA GLN A 15 -4.15 -7.85 -8.90
C GLN A 15 -5.48 -8.28 -8.27
N ASP A 16 -5.45 -8.81 -7.04
CA ASP A 16 -6.67 -9.16 -6.30
C ASP A 16 -7.56 -7.93 -6.06
N MET A 17 -6.97 -6.78 -5.70
CA MET A 17 -7.72 -5.53 -5.55
C MET A 17 -8.32 -5.04 -6.88
N THR A 18 -7.61 -5.21 -8.00
CA THR A 18 -8.14 -4.89 -9.33
C THR A 18 -9.33 -5.77 -9.67
N LEU A 19 -9.26 -7.08 -9.42
CA LEU A 19 -10.40 -7.98 -9.62
C LEU A 19 -11.61 -7.60 -8.76
N GLN A 20 -11.38 -7.24 -7.50
CA GLN A 20 -12.46 -6.74 -6.63
C GLN A 20 -13.06 -5.43 -7.14
N PHE A 21 -12.22 -4.52 -7.65
CA PHE A 21 -12.68 -3.27 -8.24
C PHE A 21 -13.52 -3.50 -9.50
N ASP A 22 -13.08 -4.39 -10.39
CA ASP A 22 -13.82 -4.75 -11.61
C ASP A 22 -15.17 -5.38 -11.25
N ALA A 23 -15.21 -6.27 -10.25
CA ALA A 23 -16.46 -6.83 -9.74
C ALA A 23 -17.42 -5.76 -9.21
N LEU A 24 -16.92 -4.76 -8.48
CA LEU A 24 -17.73 -3.63 -8.01
C LEU A 24 -18.25 -2.77 -9.17
N GLN A 25 -17.46 -2.58 -10.23
CA GLN A 25 -17.91 -1.88 -11.44
C GLN A 25 -19.03 -2.64 -12.14
N THR A 26 -18.91 -3.96 -12.26
CA THR A 26 -19.99 -4.81 -12.80
C THR A 26 -21.25 -4.73 -11.95
N GLU A 27 -21.15 -4.87 -10.62
CA GLU A 27 -22.30 -4.75 -9.71
C GLU A 27 -22.98 -3.37 -9.81
N TYR A 28 -22.20 -2.30 -10.00
CA TYR A 28 -22.71 -0.95 -10.21
C TYR A 28 -23.50 -0.84 -11.53
N GLN A 29 -22.98 -1.41 -12.62
CA GLN A 29 -23.65 -1.42 -13.92
C GLN A 29 -24.94 -2.24 -13.90
N GLU A 30 -24.92 -3.43 -13.28
CA GLU A 30 -26.10 -4.27 -13.10
C GLU A 30 -27.19 -3.54 -12.31
N SER A 31 -26.81 -2.87 -11.21
CA SER A 31 -27.72 -2.05 -10.42
C SER A 31 -28.30 -0.88 -11.22
N GLU A 32 -27.55 -0.33 -12.17
CA GLU A 32 -28.03 0.73 -13.07
C GLU A 32 -29.02 0.21 -14.11
N ILE A 33 -28.73 -0.95 -14.72
CA ILE A 33 -29.63 -1.61 -15.68
C ILE A 33 -30.96 -1.97 -14.99
N LEU A 34 -30.92 -2.57 -13.79
CA LEU A 34 -32.12 -2.89 -13.01
C LEU A 34 -32.98 -1.64 -12.78
N LEU A 35 -32.37 -0.51 -12.42
CA LEU A 35 -33.12 0.74 -12.19
C LEU A 35 -33.76 1.35 -13.44
N THR A 36 -33.29 0.95 -14.63
CA THR A 36 -33.88 1.37 -15.92
C THR A 36 -35.00 0.45 -16.41
N GLN A 37 -35.18 -0.73 -15.80
CA GLN A 37 -36.29 -1.64 -16.14
C GLN A 37 -37.62 -1.06 -15.65
N SER A 38 -38.62 -1.00 -16.53
CA SER A 38 -39.91 -0.36 -16.24
C SER A 38 -40.83 -1.16 -15.31
N GLU A 39 -40.52 -2.43 -15.06
CA GLU A 39 -41.38 -3.37 -14.30
C GLU A 39 -41.00 -3.57 -12.82
N LEU A 40 -40.09 -2.76 -12.27
CA LEU A 40 -39.74 -2.88 -10.85
C LEU A 40 -40.78 -2.25 -9.93
N ASP A 41 -41.23 -3.02 -8.94
CA ASP A 41 -42.05 -2.51 -7.86
C ASP A 41 -41.28 -1.47 -7.01
N ALA A 42 -42.03 -0.62 -6.29
CA ALA A 42 -41.44 0.50 -5.55
C ALA A 42 -40.45 0.05 -4.45
N SER A 43 -40.64 -1.15 -3.90
CA SER A 43 -39.75 -1.72 -2.88
C SER A 43 -38.41 -2.14 -3.48
N SER A 44 -38.42 -2.92 -4.57
CA SER A 44 -37.20 -3.37 -5.24
C SER A 44 -36.41 -2.19 -5.80
N ARG A 45 -37.11 -1.16 -6.31
CA ARG A 45 -36.46 0.07 -6.77
C ARG A 45 -35.72 0.79 -5.65
N ARG A 46 -36.30 0.92 -4.44
CA ARG A 46 -35.60 1.51 -3.29
C ARG A 46 -34.38 0.71 -2.86
N LYS A 47 -34.49 -0.63 -2.86
CA LYS A 47 -33.38 -1.52 -2.54
C LYS A 47 -32.23 -1.40 -3.54
N ALA A 48 -32.54 -1.37 -4.84
CA ALA A 48 -31.57 -1.16 -5.91
C ALA A 48 -30.88 0.21 -5.83
N ILE A 49 -31.61 1.28 -5.49
CA ILE A 49 -31.02 2.60 -5.24
C ILE A 49 -30.04 2.56 -4.06
N GLY A 50 -30.42 1.90 -2.95
CA GLY A 50 -29.56 1.73 -1.78
C GLY A 50 -28.25 1.01 -2.16
N ARG A 51 -28.37 -0.16 -2.80
CA ARG A 51 -27.22 -0.93 -3.28
C ARG A 51 -26.32 -0.12 -4.22
N LYS A 52 -26.89 0.58 -5.20
CA LYS A 52 -26.13 1.45 -6.11
C LYS A 52 -25.31 2.51 -5.35
N ARG A 53 -25.86 3.11 -4.29
CA ARG A 53 -25.12 4.08 -3.47
C ARG A 53 -23.98 3.42 -2.71
N ASP A 54 -24.22 2.27 -2.09
CA ASP A 54 -23.21 1.55 -1.31
C ASP A 54 -22.04 1.11 -2.19
N VAL A 55 -22.33 0.48 -3.34
CA VAL A 55 -21.32 0.07 -4.32
C VAL A 55 -20.53 1.28 -4.82
N LYS A 56 -21.18 2.41 -5.12
CA LYS A 56 -20.50 3.64 -5.54
C LYS A 56 -19.54 4.18 -4.49
N LEU A 57 -19.89 4.08 -3.20
CA LEU A 57 -19.01 4.48 -2.11
C LEU A 57 -17.80 3.55 -2.00
N GLU A 58 -18.00 2.24 -2.14
CA GLU A 58 -16.91 1.26 -2.14
C GLU A 58 -15.96 1.44 -3.33
N ILE A 59 -16.47 1.68 -4.54
CA ILE A 59 -15.65 2.02 -5.72
C ILE A 59 -14.73 3.22 -5.41
N ARG A 60 -15.30 4.31 -4.88
CA ARG A 60 -14.52 5.51 -4.52
C ARG A 60 -13.48 5.25 -3.44
N ARG A 61 -13.80 4.39 -2.46
CA ARG A 61 -12.86 4.00 -1.39
C ARG A 61 -11.69 3.20 -1.96
N THR A 62 -11.98 2.19 -2.79
CA THR A 62 -10.98 1.33 -3.43
C THR A 62 -10.08 2.13 -4.39
N GLU A 63 -10.65 3.01 -5.20
CA GLU A 63 -9.89 3.91 -6.10
C GLU A 63 -8.94 4.83 -5.31
N LYS A 64 -9.42 5.41 -4.20
CA LYS A 64 -8.59 6.22 -3.31
C LYS A 64 -7.48 5.39 -2.66
N LEU A 65 -7.73 4.13 -2.32
CA LEU A 65 -6.70 3.23 -1.78
C LEU A 65 -5.64 2.92 -2.85
N MET A 66 -6.06 2.51 -4.04
CA MET A 66 -5.17 2.18 -5.15
C MET A 66 -4.27 3.37 -5.54
N SER A 67 -4.83 4.58 -5.64
CA SER A 67 -4.04 5.79 -5.92
C SER A 67 -3.01 6.08 -4.83
N LYS A 68 -3.33 5.85 -3.55
CA LYS A 68 -2.36 6.01 -2.44
C LYS A 68 -1.26 4.94 -2.49
N ILE A 69 -1.59 3.69 -2.82
CA ILE A 69 -0.61 2.62 -2.97
C ILE A 69 0.33 2.94 -4.15
N SER A 70 -0.20 3.36 -5.30
CA SER A 70 0.60 3.76 -6.46
C SER A 70 1.54 4.93 -6.15
N GLY A 71 1.04 5.94 -5.42
CA GLY A 71 1.86 7.06 -4.94
C GLY A 71 2.99 6.61 -4.02
N LEU A 72 2.70 5.69 -3.09
CA LEU A 72 3.70 5.09 -2.20
C LEU A 72 4.75 4.28 -2.97
N GLN A 73 4.33 3.47 -3.94
CA GLN A 73 5.23 2.70 -4.79
C GLN A 73 6.16 3.62 -5.57
N THR A 74 5.62 4.69 -6.17
CA THR A 74 6.39 5.69 -6.91
C THR A 74 7.41 6.36 -6.00
N ALA A 75 6.98 6.80 -4.80
CA ALA A 75 7.86 7.42 -3.82
C ALA A 75 9.01 6.49 -3.39
N LEU A 76 8.71 5.23 -3.10
CA LEU A 76 9.74 4.23 -2.74
C LEU A 76 10.66 3.89 -3.92
N TRP A 77 10.12 3.81 -5.13
CA TRP A 77 10.91 3.55 -6.34
C TRP A 77 11.91 4.67 -6.60
N LEU A 78 11.47 5.93 -6.53
CA LEU A 78 12.34 7.09 -6.67
C LEU A 78 13.37 7.14 -5.55
N LEU A 79 12.94 6.92 -4.30
CA LEU A 79 13.83 6.89 -3.13
C LEU A 79 15.02 5.95 -3.35
N ILE A 80 14.73 4.70 -3.72
CA ILE A 80 15.75 3.67 -3.89
C ILE A 80 16.64 3.96 -5.11
N ARG A 81 16.08 4.55 -6.17
CA ARG A 81 16.81 4.87 -7.40
C ARG A 81 17.75 6.05 -7.23
N GLU A 82 17.29 7.11 -6.57
CA GLU A 82 18.01 8.38 -6.46
C GLU A 82 18.93 8.43 -5.24
N PHE A 83 18.57 7.74 -4.15
CA PHE A 83 19.31 7.77 -2.90
C PHE A 83 19.61 6.35 -2.40
N PRO A 84 20.66 5.69 -2.91
CA PRO A 84 21.02 4.33 -2.49
C PRO A 84 21.55 4.25 -1.04
N SER A 85 21.80 5.40 -0.40
CA SER A 85 22.33 5.56 0.96
C SER A 85 21.26 5.70 2.04
N VAL A 86 20.02 5.28 1.78
CA VAL A 86 18.96 5.22 2.81
C VAL A 86 19.40 4.29 3.94
N GLU A 87 19.38 4.80 5.17
CA GLU A 87 19.79 4.06 6.35
C GLU A 87 18.67 3.13 6.83
N ASP A 88 17.46 3.68 6.97
CA ASP A 88 16.32 2.99 7.55
C ASP A 88 15.00 3.39 6.88
N LEU A 89 14.08 2.42 6.76
CA LEU A 89 12.66 2.64 6.51
C LEU A 89 11.83 2.27 7.73
N LEU A 90 10.96 3.16 8.17
CA LEU A 90 10.05 2.94 9.27
C LEU A 90 8.60 3.00 8.78
N PHE A 91 7.85 1.93 9.03
CA PHE A 91 6.42 1.84 8.82
C PHE A 91 5.71 1.98 10.17
N VAL A 92 5.01 3.09 10.35
CA VAL A 92 4.29 3.42 11.57
C VAL A 92 2.80 3.22 11.37
N PHE A 93 2.20 2.34 12.15
CA PHE A 93 0.76 2.13 12.23
C PHE A 93 0.22 2.81 13.49
N GLY A 94 -0.76 3.69 13.33
CA GLY A 94 -1.43 4.32 14.47
C GLY A 94 -2.28 5.53 14.07
N ALA A 95 -2.78 6.26 15.06
CA ALA A 95 -3.56 7.48 14.81
C ALA A 95 -2.70 8.63 14.26
N SER A 96 -1.42 8.68 14.65
CA SER A 96 -0.45 9.69 14.22
C SER A 96 0.97 9.13 14.25
N PRO A 97 1.93 9.70 13.50
CA PRO A 97 3.33 9.28 13.55
C PRO A 97 3.93 9.38 14.97
N ARG A 98 3.51 10.38 15.76
CA ARG A 98 3.99 10.59 17.14
C ARG A 98 3.39 9.60 18.15
N ARG A 99 2.25 8.99 17.83
CA ARG A 99 1.53 8.02 18.69
C ARG A 99 1.35 6.70 17.92
N PRO A 100 2.46 5.97 17.69
CA PRO A 100 2.41 4.67 17.03
C PRO A 100 1.70 3.64 17.93
N GLN A 101 0.95 2.75 17.31
CA GLN A 101 0.54 1.47 17.90
C GLN A 101 1.59 0.40 17.57
N HIS A 102 2.04 0.37 16.31
CA HIS A 102 3.12 -0.50 15.86
C HIS A 102 4.11 0.24 14.98
N VAL A 103 5.38 -0.12 15.13
CA VAL A 103 6.47 0.39 14.30
C VAL A 103 7.23 -0.80 13.74
N TYR A 104 7.30 -0.89 12.42
CA TYR A 104 8.16 -1.86 11.73
C TYR A 104 9.32 -1.11 11.10
N GLN A 105 10.54 -1.55 11.41
CA GLN A 105 11.75 -0.97 10.87
C GLN A 105 12.43 -1.95 9.93
N ILE A 106 12.82 -1.46 8.76
CA ILE A 106 13.72 -2.16 7.84
C ILE A 106 15.04 -1.39 7.86
N VAL A 107 16.08 -2.05 8.36
CA VAL A 107 17.43 -1.50 8.49
C VAL A 107 18.28 -1.96 7.30
N PHE A 108 19.05 -1.05 6.72
CA PHE A 108 20.02 -1.37 5.65
C PHE A 108 21.44 -1.23 6.19
N PRO A 109 21.99 -2.27 6.85
CA PRO A 109 23.24 -2.15 7.58
C PRO A 109 24.47 -1.86 6.69
N HIS A 110 24.39 -2.07 5.38
CA HIS A 110 25.50 -1.86 4.42
C HIS A 110 24.99 -1.18 3.14
N GLY A 111 24.60 0.10 3.25
CA GLY A 111 23.85 0.90 2.26
C GLY A 111 24.52 1.18 0.91
N ARG A 112 25.06 0.17 0.23
CA ARG A 112 25.32 0.22 -1.21
C ARG A 112 24.27 -0.59 -1.94
N ILE A 113 23.22 0.10 -2.38
CA ILE A 113 22.31 -0.44 -3.38
C ILE A 113 23.01 -0.28 -4.72
N ASP A 114 23.66 -1.34 -5.21
CA ASP A 114 24.28 -1.30 -6.53
C ASP A 114 23.24 -0.94 -7.61
N PRO A 115 23.61 -0.07 -8.57
CA PRO A 115 22.72 0.31 -9.66
C PRO A 115 22.19 -0.92 -10.39
N VAL A 116 20.94 -0.85 -10.83
CA VAL A 116 20.27 -1.95 -11.54
C VAL A 116 20.95 -2.17 -12.89
N ALA A 117 21.93 -3.07 -12.95
CA ALA A 117 22.38 -3.67 -14.20
C ALA A 117 21.34 -4.71 -14.66
N SER A 118 20.95 -4.67 -15.94
CA SER A 118 20.17 -5.66 -16.74
C SER A 118 19.11 -6.55 -16.04
N GLU A 119 17.88 -6.55 -16.54
CA GLU A 119 16.80 -7.46 -16.12
C GLU A 119 17.07 -8.92 -16.52
N ASP A 120 17.91 -9.62 -15.77
CA ASP A 120 18.12 -11.05 -15.97
C ASP A 120 16.98 -11.87 -15.33
N LYS A 121 16.34 -12.75 -16.11
CA LYS A 121 15.22 -13.62 -15.66
C LYS A 121 15.56 -14.48 -14.43
N ALA A 122 16.82 -14.92 -14.30
CA ALA A 122 17.31 -15.66 -13.14
C ALA A 122 17.34 -14.79 -11.88
N ARG A 123 17.71 -13.51 -12.01
CA ARG A 123 17.74 -12.54 -10.91
C ARG A 123 16.33 -12.25 -10.39
N ASN A 124 15.34 -12.14 -11.27
CA ASN A 124 13.94 -11.94 -10.89
C ASN A 124 13.40 -13.10 -10.04
N ARG A 125 13.73 -14.35 -10.39
CA ARG A 125 13.36 -15.54 -9.58
C ARG A 125 14.00 -15.51 -8.19
N THR A 126 15.28 -15.16 -8.10
CA THR A 126 15.99 -15.07 -6.81
C THR A 126 15.38 -13.99 -5.92
N ILE A 127 15.00 -12.85 -6.49
CA ILE A 127 14.33 -11.78 -5.76
C ILE A 127 12.94 -12.23 -5.30
N GLU A 128 12.17 -12.90 -6.15
CA GLU A 128 10.88 -13.45 -5.77
C GLU A 128 10.98 -14.43 -4.59
N MET A 129 11.97 -15.32 -4.62
CA MET A 129 12.22 -16.26 -3.53
C MET A 129 12.61 -15.53 -2.23
N LEU A 130 13.42 -14.47 -2.33
CA LEU A 130 13.80 -13.65 -1.18
C LEU A 130 12.58 -12.90 -0.60
N SER A 131 11.76 -12.29 -1.45
CA SER A 131 10.49 -11.65 -1.03
C SER A 131 9.62 -12.62 -0.25
N LYS A 132 9.40 -13.83 -0.79
CA LYS A 132 8.60 -14.87 -0.12
C LYS A 132 9.22 -15.34 1.19
N LYS A 133 10.55 -15.37 1.31
CA LYS A 133 11.23 -15.68 2.57
C LYS A 133 11.02 -14.58 3.61
N VAL A 134 11.19 -13.31 3.24
CA VAL A 134 10.96 -12.16 4.12
C VAL A 134 9.51 -12.13 4.60
N ILE A 135 8.54 -12.29 3.69
CA ILE A 135 7.11 -12.32 4.05
C ILE A 135 6.81 -13.46 5.03
N ARG A 136 7.28 -14.68 4.74
CA ARG A 136 7.09 -15.82 5.66
C ARG A 136 7.72 -15.59 7.03
N ALA A 137 8.89 -14.95 7.07
CA ALA A 137 9.53 -14.57 8.32
C ALA A 137 8.73 -13.50 9.09
N LEU A 138 8.14 -12.52 8.40
CA LEU A 138 7.26 -11.53 9.03
C LEU A 138 5.99 -12.19 9.57
N ILE A 139 5.34 -13.06 8.80
CA ILE A 139 4.14 -13.79 9.23
C ILE A 139 4.46 -14.69 10.42
N SER A 140 5.58 -15.44 10.40
CA SER A 140 5.97 -16.30 11.52
C SER A 140 6.32 -15.52 12.80
N LYS A 141 6.68 -14.24 12.67
CA LYS A 141 6.85 -13.31 13.79
C LYS A 141 5.52 -12.69 14.26
N GLY A 142 4.39 -13.11 13.71
CA GLY A 142 3.06 -12.63 14.10
C GLY A 142 2.71 -11.24 13.57
N VAL A 143 3.45 -10.72 12.57
CA VAL A 143 3.16 -9.42 11.97
C VAL A 143 1.79 -9.45 11.30
N GLY A 144 0.91 -8.53 11.70
CA GLY A 144 -0.46 -8.44 11.17
C GLY A 144 -1.50 -9.34 11.86
N SER A 145 -1.12 -10.09 12.91
CA SER A 145 -2.06 -10.88 13.73
C SER A 145 -2.89 -10.03 14.70
N VAL A 146 -2.52 -8.77 14.89
CA VAL A 146 -3.18 -7.86 15.83
C VAL A 146 -4.37 -7.20 15.16
N SER A 147 -5.56 -7.37 15.75
CA SER A 147 -6.76 -6.60 15.39
C SER A 147 -6.73 -5.25 16.10
N TYR A 148 -6.79 -4.17 15.32
CA TYR A 148 -6.70 -2.82 15.87
C TYR A 148 -8.09 -2.28 16.18
N THR A 149 -8.31 -1.86 17.42
CA THR A 149 -9.50 -1.10 17.79
C THR A 149 -9.33 0.37 17.38
N GLY A 150 -10.04 0.79 16.33
CA GLY A 150 -10.13 2.19 15.91
C GLY A 150 -9.40 2.54 14.61
N PRO A 151 -9.52 3.80 14.16
CA PRO A 151 -8.97 4.26 12.88
C PRO A 151 -7.44 4.25 12.90
N THR A 152 -6.86 3.33 12.14
CA THR A 152 -5.40 3.16 12.03
C THR A 152 -4.92 3.69 10.69
N LYS A 153 -3.88 4.53 10.71
CA LYS A 153 -3.21 5.06 9.51
C LYS A 153 -1.81 4.48 9.40
N LEU A 154 -1.37 4.27 8.16
CA LEU A 154 0.00 3.93 7.84
C LEU A 154 0.78 5.20 7.49
N PHE A 155 1.92 5.40 8.16
CA PHE A 155 2.89 6.44 7.84
C PHE A 155 4.22 5.80 7.48
N LEU A 156 4.83 6.25 6.38
CA LEU A 156 6.18 5.89 6.00
C LEU A 156 7.13 7.00 6.44
N LEU A 157 8.15 6.65 7.21
CA LEU A 157 9.27 7.52 7.51
C LEU A 157 10.55 6.93 6.95
N VAL A 158 11.40 7.81 6.44
CA VAL A 158 12.67 7.43 5.84
C VAL A 158 13.76 8.16 6.61
N LYS A 159 14.74 7.39 7.10
CA LYS A 159 15.98 7.95 7.62
C LYS A 159 16.97 8.01 6.45
N ALA A 160 17.27 9.22 6.03
CA ALA A 160 18.14 9.50 4.90
C ALA A 160 19.16 10.59 5.25
N PRO A 161 20.27 10.68 4.51
CA PRO A 161 21.25 11.75 4.68
C PRO A 161 20.63 13.15 4.53
N THR A 162 21.31 14.16 5.07
CA THR A 162 20.84 15.56 5.03
C THR A 162 20.74 16.15 3.62
N SER A 163 21.41 15.54 2.63
CA SER A 163 21.31 15.89 1.21
C SER A 163 20.02 15.38 0.53
N PHE A 164 19.21 14.56 1.22
CA PHE A 164 17.96 14.04 0.69
C PHE A 164 16.92 15.14 0.49
N ASN A 165 16.48 15.34 -0.75
CA ASN A 165 15.48 16.36 -1.10
C ASN A 165 14.46 15.82 -2.11
N MET A 166 13.31 15.37 -1.62
CA MET A 166 12.18 14.91 -2.45
C MET A 166 10.86 15.52 -1.95
N PRO A 167 10.65 16.83 -2.10
CA PRO A 167 9.57 17.56 -1.43
C PRO A 167 8.18 17.16 -1.89
N LEU A 168 8.05 16.60 -3.11
CA LEU A 168 6.79 16.07 -3.64
C LEU A 168 6.34 14.77 -2.94
N HIS A 169 7.28 14.00 -2.38
CA HIS A 169 7.01 12.68 -1.82
C HIS A 169 7.26 12.59 -0.32
N PHE A 170 8.21 13.40 0.19
CA PHE A 170 8.65 13.36 1.57
C PHE A 170 8.78 14.78 2.13
N LEU A 171 8.14 15.00 3.27
CA LEU A 171 8.28 16.24 4.02
C LEU A 171 9.37 16.06 5.08
N PRO A 172 10.34 16.99 5.20
CA PRO A 172 11.38 16.93 6.23
C PRO A 172 10.79 16.89 7.64
N LYS A 173 11.33 16.02 8.49
CA LYS A 173 10.89 15.79 9.87
C LYS A 173 12.08 15.85 10.85
N ARG A 174 12.74 17.01 10.89
CA ARG A 174 14.02 17.23 11.64
C ARG A 174 13.93 16.91 13.14
N ASP A 175 12.80 17.24 13.78
CA ASP A 175 12.60 17.03 15.23
C ASP A 175 11.60 15.89 15.52
N PHE A 176 11.50 14.92 14.61
CA PHE A 176 10.55 13.83 14.78
C PHE A 176 11.07 12.77 15.76
N GLN A 177 10.31 12.59 16.82
CA GLN A 177 10.43 11.48 17.74
C GLN A 177 9.03 10.95 18.01
N PHE A 178 8.87 9.62 17.95
CA PHE A 178 7.64 8.97 18.38
C PHE A 178 7.65 8.77 19.90
N SER A 179 6.48 8.89 20.53
CA SER A 179 6.30 8.65 21.96
C SER A 179 6.60 7.18 22.26
N LYS A 180 7.60 6.91 23.10
CA LYS A 180 7.85 5.57 23.66
C LYS A 180 6.78 5.32 24.73
N LYS A 181 5.72 4.61 24.38
CA LYS A 181 4.76 4.04 25.33
C LYS A 181 4.66 2.56 25.07
#